data_AF-A0A7D4ATX1-F1
#
_entry.id   AF-A0A7D4ATX1-F1
#
_cell.length_a   1.000
_cell.length_b   1.000
_cell.length_c   1.000
_cell.angle_alpha   90.00
_cell.angle_beta   90.00
_cell.angle_gamma   90.00
#
_symmetry.space_group_name_H-M   'P 1'
#
loop_
_entity.id
_entity.type
_entity.pdbx_description
1 polymer ?
#
loop_
_entity_poly.entity_id
_entity_poly.type
_entity_poly.pdbx_seq_one_letter_code
_entity_poly.pdbx_strand_id
1 'polypeptide(L)'
;MGSRNLFTDSQHPEYQKFNLLITHSVSLGHFGRLGYRVEGSYVPDAVPYIILKTPLGNETPFFNANAFNLMNYFEFVTDRSVSLRLDQHFEGIILNAIPGIRRFNWRLVATANALAGGLSATNRNLLPPFDQDHNPLVRLNALQAGTPYIEAGYGIENIFKFLRVDFIHRLTYRDLPNAKNFGIKIGAQFRL
;
A
#
# COMPACT_ATOMS: atom_id res chain seq x y z
N MET A 1 -15.06 12.39 14.20
CA MET A 1 -16.34 11.80 14.61
C MET A 1 -17.42 12.79 14.22
N GLY A 2 -18.37 12.41 13.36
CA GLY A 2 -19.53 13.26 13.01
C GLY A 2 -20.79 12.50 13.36
N SER A 3 -21.54 12.96 14.36
CA SER A 3 -22.84 12.42 14.75
C SER A 3 -23.96 13.15 14.01
N ARG A 4 -24.99 12.40 13.62
CA ARG A 4 -26.18 12.84 12.87
C ARG A 4 -26.84 14.06 13.52
N ASN A 5 -27.03 15.13 12.74
CA ASN A 5 -27.99 16.18 13.05
C ASN A 5 -29.28 15.87 12.28
N LEU A 6 -30.39 15.72 12.99
CA LEU A 6 -31.71 15.35 12.44
C LEU A 6 -32.48 16.54 11.84
N PHE A 7 -31.84 17.69 11.60
CA PHE A 7 -32.53 18.95 11.30
C PHE A 7 -31.79 19.86 10.30
N THR A 8 -31.24 19.34 9.21
CA THR A 8 -30.82 20.21 8.10
C THR A 8 -31.00 19.53 6.75
N ASP A 9 -31.87 20.10 5.92
CA ASP A 9 -32.01 19.82 4.50
C ASP A 9 -30.75 20.36 3.77
N SER A 10 -29.74 19.51 3.63
CA SER A 10 -28.55 19.81 2.83
C SER A 10 -28.47 18.81 1.68
N GLN A 11 -28.51 19.32 0.44
CA GLN A 11 -28.44 18.55 -0.83
C GLN A 11 -27.08 17.90 -1.10
N HIS A 12 -26.36 17.49 -0.05
CA HIS A 12 -25.12 16.72 -0.15
C HIS A 12 -25.40 15.29 0.34
N PRO A 13 -25.00 14.25 -0.41
CA PRO A 13 -25.12 12.89 0.07
C PRO A 13 -24.30 12.75 1.36
N GLU A 14 -24.99 12.61 2.49
CA GLU A 14 -24.38 12.32 3.78
C GLU A 14 -23.84 10.89 3.76
N TYR A 15 -22.58 10.71 4.17
CA TYR A 15 -21.96 9.40 4.26
C TYR A 15 -21.06 9.29 5.48
N GLN A 16 -20.91 8.06 5.97
CA GLN A 16 -20.04 7.72 7.08
C GLN A 16 -18.76 7.08 6.55
N LYS A 17 -17.61 7.57 7.04
CA LYS A 17 -16.30 7.00 6.72
C LYS A 17 -15.51 6.82 7.99
N PHE A 18 -15.15 5.58 8.27
CA PHE A 18 -14.30 5.21 9.40
C PHE A 18 -12.91 4.90 8.88
N ASN A 19 -11.89 5.59 9.42
CA ASN A 19 -10.49 5.30 9.15
C ASN A 19 -9.77 5.12 10.48
N LEU A 20 -8.95 4.09 10.58
CA LEU A 20 -8.10 3.81 11.72
C LEU A 20 -6.68 3.59 11.21
N LEU A 21 -5.70 4.29 11.79
CA LEU A 21 -4.29 4.13 11.49
C LEU A 21 -3.52 3.86 12.76
N ILE A 22 -2.84 2.71 12.81
CA ILE A 22 -1.95 2.32 13.89
C ILE A 22 -0.53 2.25 13.30
N THR A 23 0.38 3.04 13.83
CA THR A 23 1.80 2.98 13.46
C THR A 23 2.62 2.75 14.72
N HIS A 24 3.51 1.78 14.67
CA HIS A 24 4.39 1.49 15.79
C HIS A 24 5.75 1.01 15.27
N SER A 25 6.79 1.22 16.08
CA SER A 25 8.16 0.83 15.77
C SER A 25 8.76 0.18 16.99
N VAL A 26 9.10 -1.10 16.87
CA VAL A 26 9.70 -1.90 17.93
C VAL A 26 11.19 -2.04 17.65
N SER A 27 12.01 -1.71 18.65
CA SER A 27 13.44 -2.02 18.64
C SER A 27 13.63 -3.46 19.10
N LEU A 28 14.07 -4.34 18.22
CA LEU A 28 14.34 -5.75 18.50
C LEU A 28 15.79 -5.97 18.97
N GLY A 29 16.46 -4.91 19.44
CA GLY A 29 17.84 -4.95 19.91
C GLY A 29 18.79 -5.47 18.84
N HIS A 30 19.32 -6.67 19.05
CA HIS A 30 20.29 -7.30 18.15
C HIS A 30 19.69 -7.78 16.83
N PHE A 31 18.37 -7.73 16.62
CA PHE A 31 17.73 -8.00 15.32
C PHE A 31 17.39 -6.73 14.52
N GLY A 32 17.69 -5.55 15.08
CA GLY A 32 17.45 -4.25 14.48
C GLY A 32 16.07 -3.67 14.84
N ARG A 33 15.38 -3.06 13.87
CA ARG A 33 14.12 -2.33 14.11
C ARG A 33 13.01 -2.84 13.20
N LEU A 34 11.87 -3.17 13.80
CA LEU A 34 10.64 -3.53 13.09
C LEU A 34 9.64 -2.38 13.19
N GLY A 35 9.36 -1.73 12.07
CA GLY A 35 8.18 -0.88 11.90
C GLY A 35 7.00 -1.71 11.42
N TYR A 36 5.82 -1.40 11.96
CA TYR A 36 4.57 -1.86 11.39
C TYR A 36 3.54 -0.74 11.35
N ARG A 37 2.77 -0.73 10.27
CA ARG A 37 1.66 0.20 10.06
C ARG A 37 0.44 -0.57 9.59
N VAL A 38 -0.64 -0.44 10.34
CA VAL A 38 -1.94 -1.02 10.02
C VAL A 38 -2.91 0.11 9.77
N GLU A 39 -3.59 0.08 8.63
CA GLU A 39 -4.60 1.06 8.28
C GLU A 39 -5.90 0.35 7.89
N GLY A 40 -6.95 0.56 8.69
CA GLY A 40 -8.30 0.09 8.42
C GLY A 40 -9.17 1.21 7.86
N SER A 41 -10.02 0.89 6.90
CA SER A 41 -10.99 1.82 6.34
C SER A 41 -12.30 1.11 6.06
N TYR A 42 -13.41 1.76 6.41
CA TYR A 42 -14.75 1.20 6.26
C TYR A 42 -15.74 2.30 5.92
N VAL A 43 -16.43 2.12 4.79
CA VAL A 43 -17.52 2.97 4.31
C VAL A 43 -18.75 2.07 4.14
N PRO A 44 -19.70 2.09 5.10
CA PRO A 44 -20.91 1.26 5.02
C PRO A 44 -21.90 1.78 3.96
N ASP A 45 -21.89 3.09 3.71
CA ASP A 45 -22.85 3.73 2.82
C ASP A 45 -22.51 3.52 1.34
N ALA A 46 -23.56 3.59 0.51
CA ALA A 46 -23.41 3.53 -0.93
C ALA A 46 -22.91 4.89 -1.44
N VAL A 47 -21.64 4.97 -1.84
CA VAL A 47 -21.01 6.23 -2.23
C VAL A 47 -20.45 6.15 -3.65
N PRO A 48 -20.43 7.28 -4.39
CA PRO A 48 -19.75 7.36 -5.68
C PRO A 48 -18.29 6.92 -5.59
N TYR A 49 -17.76 6.38 -6.68
CA TYR A 49 -16.41 5.81 -6.73
C TYR A 49 -15.28 6.79 -6.37
N ILE A 50 -15.51 8.10 -6.54
CA ILE A 50 -14.57 9.18 -6.19
C ILE A 50 -14.38 9.27 -4.66
N ILE A 51 -15.37 8.84 -3.87
CA ILE A 51 -15.35 8.87 -2.40
C ILE A 51 -14.75 7.57 -1.83
N LEU A 52 -14.84 6.47 -2.60
CA LEU A 52 -14.28 5.17 -2.23
C LEU A 52 -12.77 5.26 -2.05
N LYS A 53 -12.24 4.37 -1.20
CA LYS A 53 -10.82 4.35 -0.94
C LYS A 53 -10.10 3.58 -2.03
N THR A 54 -9.16 4.26 -2.67
CA THR A 54 -8.17 3.67 -3.56
C THR A 54 -6.84 3.55 -2.81
N PRO A 55 -6.37 2.32 -2.59
CA PRO A 55 -5.02 2.07 -2.09
C PRO A 55 -3.99 2.82 -2.94
N LEU A 56 -2.99 3.43 -2.30
CA LEU A 56 -1.96 4.19 -2.99
C LEU A 56 -1.00 3.25 -3.72
N GLY A 57 -1.03 3.27 -5.06
CA GLY A 57 -0.02 2.65 -5.92
C GLY A 57 1.18 3.57 -6.14
N ASN A 58 2.28 3.02 -6.63
CA ASN A 58 3.49 3.77 -6.93
C ASN A 58 4.17 3.24 -8.19
N GLU A 59 3.89 3.90 -9.31
CA GLU A 59 4.47 3.55 -10.61
C GLU A 59 5.84 4.21 -10.84
N THR A 60 6.24 5.16 -9.98
CA THR A 60 7.53 5.84 -10.09
C THR A 60 8.69 4.88 -9.79
N PRO A 61 9.90 5.12 -10.32
CA PRO A 61 11.07 4.30 -9.96
C PRO A 61 11.57 4.55 -8.53
N PHE A 62 10.97 5.49 -7.78
CA PHE A 62 11.39 5.82 -6.43
C PHE A 62 10.68 4.96 -5.39
N PHE A 63 11.40 4.57 -4.34
CA PHE A 63 10.83 3.82 -3.23
C PHE A 63 9.89 4.71 -2.40
N ASN A 64 8.67 4.23 -2.13
CA ASN A 64 7.71 4.92 -1.29
C ASN A 64 7.23 4.00 -0.16
N ALA A 65 7.50 4.40 1.10
CA ALA A 65 7.10 3.64 2.28
C ALA A 65 5.59 3.71 2.58
N ASN A 66 4.89 4.69 2.01
CA ASN A 66 3.47 4.95 2.25
C ASN A 66 2.57 4.42 1.11
N ALA A 67 3.16 3.88 0.05
CA ALA A 67 2.44 3.35 -1.12
C ALA A 67 2.86 1.90 -1.42
N PHE A 68 2.00 1.17 -2.12
CA PHE A 68 2.33 -0.13 -2.66
C PHE A 68 3.19 0.07 -3.91
N ASN A 69 4.40 -0.45 -3.87
CA ASN A 69 5.45 -0.09 -4.83
C ASN A 69 5.30 -0.77 -6.20
N LEU A 70 4.57 -1.89 -6.28
CA LEU A 70 4.31 -2.58 -7.54
C LEU A 70 2.87 -2.46 -8.02
N MET A 71 2.00 -1.86 -7.21
CA MET A 71 0.60 -1.64 -7.55
C MET A 71 0.48 -0.40 -8.45
N ASN A 72 -0.32 -0.54 -9.50
CA ASN A 72 -0.63 0.54 -10.44
C ASN A 72 -1.59 1.55 -9.79
N TYR A 73 -1.65 2.76 -10.33
CA TYR A 73 -2.62 3.76 -9.89
C TYR A 73 -4.03 3.28 -10.18
N PHE A 74 -4.93 3.47 -9.20
CA PHE A 74 -6.34 3.06 -9.30
C PHE A 74 -6.55 1.58 -9.65
N GLU A 75 -5.54 0.72 -9.40
CA GLU A 75 -5.64 -0.71 -9.73
C GLU A 75 -6.77 -1.39 -8.95
N PHE A 76 -6.96 -0.99 -7.68
CA PHE A 76 -8.00 -1.54 -6.82
C PHE A 76 -8.88 -0.45 -6.19
N VAL A 77 -10.16 -0.75 -6.04
CA VAL A 77 -11.13 0.08 -5.30
C VAL A 77 -11.83 -0.75 -4.24
N THR A 78 -11.91 -0.20 -3.03
CA THR A 78 -12.51 -0.88 -1.88
C THR A 78 -13.36 0.07 -1.03
N ASP A 79 -14.51 -0.42 -0.56
CA ASP A 79 -15.30 0.27 0.47
C ASP A 79 -14.89 -0.14 1.89
N ARG A 80 -14.40 -1.37 2.02
CA ARG A 80 -13.81 -1.93 3.23
C ARG A 80 -12.42 -2.45 2.91
N SER A 81 -11.42 -2.00 3.65
CA SER A 81 -10.04 -2.46 3.47
C SER A 81 -9.24 -2.39 4.75
N VAL A 82 -8.31 -3.31 4.90
CA VAL A 82 -7.24 -3.28 5.89
C VAL A 82 -5.94 -3.43 5.14
N SER A 83 -5.03 -2.50 5.33
CA SER A 83 -3.65 -2.60 4.86
C SER A 83 -2.70 -2.81 6.03
N LEU A 84 -1.70 -3.65 5.81
CA LEU A 84 -0.61 -3.91 6.71
C LEU A 84 0.68 -3.62 5.97
N ARG A 85 1.57 -2.85 6.58
CA ARG A 85 2.91 -2.57 6.08
C ARG A 85 3.90 -2.94 7.17
N LEU A 86 4.92 -3.67 6.80
CA LEU A 86 5.99 -4.12 7.66
C LEU A 86 7.31 -3.66 7.04
N ASP A 87 8.15 -3.06 7.87
CA ASP A 87 9.48 -2.60 7.51
C ASP A 87 10.48 -3.08 8.56
N GLN A 88 11.38 -3.97 8.16
CA GLN A 88 12.39 -4.56 9.03
C GLN A 88 13.77 -4.02 8.62
N HIS A 89 14.40 -3.25 9.48
CA HIS A 89 15.79 -2.83 9.34
C HIS A 89 16.68 -3.78 10.15
N PHE A 90 17.63 -4.45 9.50
CA PHE A 90 18.54 -5.39 10.16
C PHE A 90 19.82 -4.74 10.70
N GLU A 91 19.94 -3.41 10.70
CA GLU A 91 21.03 -2.62 11.29
C GLU A 91 22.47 -3.13 11.00
N GLY A 92 22.66 -3.82 9.86
CA GLY A 92 23.95 -4.37 9.45
C GLY A 92 24.33 -5.73 10.03
N ILE A 93 23.47 -6.41 10.80
CA ILE A 93 23.76 -7.74 11.38
C ILE A 93 24.18 -8.74 10.29
N ILE A 94 23.43 -8.76 9.19
CA ILE A 94 23.62 -9.73 8.11
C ILE A 94 24.81 -9.31 7.22
N LEU A 95 24.79 -8.07 6.71
CA LEU A 95 25.80 -7.62 5.72
C LEU A 95 27.16 -7.31 6.34
N ASN A 96 27.21 -6.87 7.61
CA ASN A 96 28.50 -6.66 8.29
C ASN A 96 29.13 -7.98 8.74
N ALA A 97 28.44 -9.11 8.70
CA ALA A 97 29.09 -10.41 8.96
C ALA A 97 30.07 -10.79 7.83
N ILE A 98 29.91 -10.22 6.63
CA ILE A 98 30.70 -10.57 5.45
C ILE A 98 31.98 -9.69 5.39
N PRO A 99 33.20 -10.27 5.47
CA PRO A 99 34.46 -9.52 5.61
C PRO A 99 34.75 -8.51 4.49
N GLY A 100 34.22 -8.73 3.28
CA GLY A 100 34.38 -7.82 2.14
C GLY A 100 33.38 -6.65 2.13
N ILE A 101 32.14 -6.88 2.59
CA ILE A 101 31.04 -5.91 2.51
C ILE A 101 30.99 -5.00 3.74
N ARG A 102 31.52 -5.45 4.88
CA ARG A 102 31.58 -4.66 6.13
C ARG A 102 32.20 -3.27 5.95
N ARG A 103 33.18 -3.10 5.05
CA ARG A 103 33.82 -1.79 4.79
C ARG A 103 32.84 -0.75 4.23
N PHE A 104 31.81 -1.19 3.50
CA PHE A 104 30.82 -0.30 2.91
C PHE A 104 29.68 0.06 3.87
N ASN A 105 29.59 -0.59 5.04
CA ASN A 105 28.54 -0.38 6.04
C ASN A 105 27.12 -0.48 5.45
N TRP A 106 26.91 -1.37 4.50
CA TRP A 106 25.59 -1.61 3.91
C TRP A 106 24.66 -2.25 4.95
N ARG A 107 23.39 -1.83 4.94
CA ARG A 107 22.37 -2.38 5.84
C ARG A 107 21.29 -3.04 5.02
N LEU A 108 20.91 -4.26 5.44
CA LEU A 108 19.79 -4.96 4.82
C LEU A 108 18.48 -4.44 5.42
N VAL A 109 17.49 -4.30 4.56
CA VAL A 109 16.11 -3.98 4.92
C VAL A 109 15.19 -5.00 4.25
N ALA A 110 14.15 -5.43 4.95
CA ALA A 110 13.05 -6.18 4.34
C ALA A 110 11.76 -5.38 4.47
N THR A 111 10.88 -5.50 3.48
CA THR A 111 9.59 -4.84 3.45
C THR A 111 8.52 -5.85 3.06
N ALA A 112 7.34 -5.74 3.65
CA ALA A 112 6.18 -6.51 3.24
C ALA A 112 4.94 -5.63 3.37
N ASN A 113 4.17 -5.52 2.29
CA ASN A 113 2.91 -4.81 2.29
C ASN A 113 1.80 -5.78 1.88
N ALA A 114 0.71 -5.77 2.64
CA ALA A 114 -0.48 -6.54 2.37
C ALA A 114 -1.71 -5.64 2.42
N LEU A 115 -2.69 -5.97 1.60
CA LEU A 115 -3.98 -5.29 1.53
C LEU A 115 -5.08 -6.34 1.37
N ALA A 116 -5.94 -6.42 2.37
CA ALA A 116 -7.14 -7.23 2.32
C ALA A 116 -8.35 -6.30 2.28
N GLY A 117 -9.36 -6.64 1.50
CA GLY A 117 -10.54 -5.79 1.40
C GLY A 117 -11.53 -6.32 0.39
N GLY A 118 -12.54 -5.51 0.15
CA GLY A 118 -13.57 -5.82 -0.84
C GLY A 118 -14.35 -4.58 -1.22
N LEU A 119 -15.25 -4.80 -2.17
CA LEU A 119 -16.21 -3.81 -2.62
C LEU A 119 -17.59 -4.46 -2.55
N SER A 120 -18.51 -3.89 -1.79
CA SER A 120 -19.89 -4.35 -1.67
C SER A 120 -20.63 -4.31 -3.01
N ALA A 121 -21.61 -5.20 -3.18
CA ALA A 121 -22.45 -5.23 -4.37
C ALA A 121 -23.17 -3.89 -4.62
N THR A 122 -23.58 -3.20 -3.56
CA THR A 122 -24.22 -1.89 -3.64
C THR A 122 -23.32 -0.85 -4.31
N ASN A 123 -22.05 -0.79 -3.89
CA ASN A 123 -21.08 0.13 -4.50
C ASN A 123 -20.62 -0.33 -5.90
N ARG A 124 -20.59 -1.65 -6.18
CA ARG A 124 -20.31 -2.17 -7.53
C ARG A 124 -21.37 -1.75 -8.55
N ASN A 125 -22.63 -1.74 -8.15
CA ASN A 125 -23.75 -1.43 -9.05
C ASN A 125 -23.93 0.07 -9.33
N LEU A 126 -23.26 0.94 -8.56
CA LEU A 126 -23.21 2.38 -8.80
C LEU A 126 -22.17 2.77 -9.86
N LEU A 127 -21.34 1.83 -10.31
CA LEU A 127 -20.42 2.06 -11.42
C LEU A 127 -21.20 1.96 -12.73
N PRO A 128 -21.37 3.06 -13.50
CA PRO A 128 -21.98 2.97 -14.81
C PRO A 128 -21.13 2.02 -15.68
N PRO A 129 -21.76 1.05 -16.38
CA PRO A 129 -21.03 0.11 -17.21
C PRO A 129 -20.45 0.76 -18.49
N PHE A 130 -20.98 1.93 -18.88
CA PHE A 130 -20.61 2.65 -20.09
C PHE A 130 -20.45 4.15 -19.83
N ASP A 131 -19.62 4.82 -20.63
CA ASP A 131 -19.54 6.28 -20.65
C ASP A 131 -20.74 6.89 -21.41
N GLN A 132 -20.78 8.22 -21.52
CA GLN A 132 -21.84 8.93 -22.25
C GLN A 132 -21.88 8.57 -23.75
N ASP A 133 -20.77 8.05 -24.28
CA ASP A 133 -20.59 7.65 -25.67
C ASP A 133 -20.76 6.13 -25.88
N HIS A 134 -21.30 5.41 -24.89
CA HIS A 134 -21.52 3.95 -24.89
C HIS A 134 -20.23 3.09 -24.98
N ASN A 135 -19.05 3.67 -24.71
CA ASN A 135 -17.84 2.88 -24.58
C ASN A 135 -17.83 2.19 -23.21
N PRO A 136 -17.33 0.94 -23.12
CA PRO A 136 -17.18 0.26 -21.84
C PRO A 136 -16.20 1.05 -20.97
N LEU A 137 -16.65 1.50 -19.79
CA LEU A 137 -15.77 2.14 -18.83
C LEU A 137 -14.75 1.12 -18.30
N VAL A 138 -13.52 1.57 -18.04
CA VAL A 138 -12.48 0.75 -17.41
C VAL A 138 -13.04 0.21 -16.10
N ARG A 139 -13.27 -1.10 -16.03
CA ARG A 139 -13.75 -1.74 -14.81
C ARG A 139 -12.67 -1.58 -13.75
N LEU A 140 -12.96 -0.76 -12.75
CA LEU A 140 -12.15 -0.67 -11.54
C LEU A 140 -12.13 -2.07 -10.91
N ASN A 141 -10.94 -2.66 -10.75
CA ASN A 141 -10.87 -3.96 -10.13
C ASN A 141 -11.16 -3.81 -8.64
N ALA A 142 -11.94 -4.73 -8.08
CA ALA A 142 -12.03 -4.89 -6.64
C ALA A 142 -11.14 -6.06 -6.24
N LEU A 143 -10.60 -6.01 -5.01
CA LEU A 143 -9.96 -7.20 -4.44
C LEU A 143 -10.97 -8.35 -4.43
N GLN A 144 -10.51 -9.52 -4.87
CA GLN A 144 -11.25 -10.76 -4.80
C GLN A 144 -11.43 -11.16 -3.33
N ALA A 145 -12.65 -11.58 -2.99
CA ALA A 145 -12.96 -12.01 -1.63
C ALA A 145 -12.05 -13.18 -1.23
N GLY A 146 -11.32 -13.02 -0.11
CA GLY A 146 -10.38 -14.02 0.39
C GLY A 146 -8.98 -13.97 -0.21
N THR A 147 -8.72 -13.13 -1.22
CA THR A 147 -7.39 -13.00 -1.85
C THR A 147 -6.82 -11.60 -1.62
N PRO A 148 -5.98 -11.39 -0.60
CA PRO A 148 -5.33 -10.10 -0.37
C PRO A 148 -4.28 -9.79 -1.45
N TYR A 149 -4.08 -8.52 -1.75
CA TYR A 149 -2.91 -8.06 -2.47
C TYR A 149 -1.70 -8.11 -1.55
N ILE A 150 -0.59 -8.73 -1.97
CA ILE A 150 0.63 -8.85 -1.18
C ILE A 150 1.84 -8.55 -2.07
N GLU A 151 2.73 -7.70 -1.57
CA GLU A 151 4.07 -7.48 -2.11
C GLU A 151 5.10 -7.62 -0.98
N ALA A 152 6.23 -8.22 -1.30
CA ALA A 152 7.35 -8.40 -0.40
C ALA A 152 8.63 -7.97 -1.09
N GLY A 153 9.54 -7.35 -0.36
CA GLY A 153 10.79 -6.87 -0.93
C GLY A 153 11.93 -6.91 0.06
N TYR A 154 13.14 -6.85 -0.48
CA TYR A 154 14.37 -6.73 0.26
C TYR A 154 15.21 -5.65 -0.39
N GLY A 155 15.91 -4.88 0.43
CA GLY A 155 16.67 -3.73 -0.02
C GLY A 155 17.98 -3.60 0.73
N ILE A 156 18.89 -2.87 0.10
CA ILE A 156 20.17 -2.49 0.67
C ILE A 156 20.16 -0.98 0.81
N GLU A 157 20.27 -0.50 2.04
CA GLU A 157 20.40 0.92 2.35
C GLU A 157 21.85 1.26 2.74
N ASN A 158 22.13 2.56 2.82
CA ASN A 158 23.46 3.10 3.12
C ASN A 158 24.50 2.85 2.01
N ILE A 159 24.06 2.62 0.77
CA ILE A 159 24.95 2.58 -0.40
C ILE A 159 25.50 4.01 -0.58
N PHE A 160 26.83 4.16 -0.61
CA PHE A 160 27.50 5.47 -0.55
C PHE A 160 27.02 6.41 0.58
N LYS A 161 26.47 5.85 1.66
CA LYS A 161 25.92 6.56 2.84
C LYS A 161 24.59 7.32 2.67
N PHE A 162 23.96 7.30 1.49
CA PHE A 162 22.69 8.01 1.28
C PHE A 162 21.71 7.29 0.34
N LEU A 163 22.18 6.30 -0.42
CA LEU A 163 21.38 5.59 -1.41
C LEU A 163 20.80 4.31 -0.80
N ARG A 164 19.55 4.01 -1.18
CA ARG A 164 18.83 2.79 -0.90
C ARG A 164 18.30 2.20 -2.20
N VAL A 165 18.44 0.89 -2.35
CA VAL A 165 17.89 0.14 -3.49
C VAL A 165 17.07 -1.01 -2.95
N ASP A 166 15.80 -1.09 -3.34
CA ASP A 166 14.86 -2.13 -2.95
C ASP A 166 14.45 -2.96 -4.16
N PHE A 167 14.47 -4.28 -3.98
CA PHE A 167 13.96 -5.28 -4.89
C PHE A 167 12.62 -5.77 -4.35
N ILE A 168 11.55 -5.52 -5.08
CA ILE A 168 10.19 -5.80 -4.63
C ILE A 168 9.58 -6.82 -5.57
N HIS A 169 8.86 -7.78 -5.00
CA HIS A 169 8.17 -8.86 -5.67
C HIS A 169 6.69 -8.81 -5.31
N ARG A 170 5.84 -8.82 -6.34
CA ARG A 170 4.39 -8.95 -6.19
C ARG A 170 4.08 -10.44 -6.05
N LEU A 171 3.39 -10.81 -4.97
CA LEU A 171 3.11 -12.22 -4.66
C LEU A 171 1.72 -12.66 -5.17
N THR A 172 0.74 -11.77 -5.15
CA THR A 172 -0.64 -12.03 -5.60
C THR A 172 -1.03 -11.12 -6.75
N TYR A 173 -2.09 -11.47 -7.51
CA TYR A 173 -2.53 -10.69 -8.68
C TYR A 173 -1.44 -10.47 -9.73
N ARG A 174 -0.70 -11.55 -10.02
CA ARG A 174 0.46 -11.56 -10.93
C ARG A 174 0.08 -11.65 -12.41
N ASP A 175 -1.14 -12.12 -12.67
CA ASP A 175 -1.67 -12.36 -14.02
C ASP A 175 -2.62 -11.25 -14.47
N LEU A 176 -2.73 -10.15 -13.70
CA LEU A 176 -3.49 -8.99 -14.12
C LEU A 176 -2.81 -8.31 -15.33
N PRO A 177 -3.59 -7.77 -16.28
CA PRO A 177 -3.04 -7.03 -17.40
C PRO A 177 -2.23 -5.82 -16.89
N ASN A 178 -1.03 -5.64 -17.43
CA ASN A 178 -0.08 -4.58 -17.01
C ASN A 178 0.41 -4.68 -15.56
N ALA A 179 0.26 -5.83 -14.90
CA ALA A 179 0.82 -6.05 -13.57
C ALA A 179 2.35 -6.14 -13.61
N LYS A 180 3.02 -5.40 -12.72
CA LYS A 180 4.46 -5.51 -12.50
C LYS A 180 4.73 -6.55 -11.42
N ASN A 181 5.27 -7.70 -11.81
CA ASN A 181 5.59 -8.79 -10.90
C ASN A 181 6.87 -8.57 -10.07
N PHE A 182 7.76 -7.75 -10.61
CA PHE A 182 9.03 -7.40 -10.00
C PHE A 182 9.36 -5.96 -10.33
N GLY A 183 9.99 -5.26 -9.39
CA GLY A 183 10.45 -3.90 -9.61
C GLY A 183 11.62 -3.57 -8.71
N ILE A 184 12.53 -2.78 -9.27
CA ILE A 184 13.65 -2.19 -8.55
C ILE A 184 13.27 -0.75 -8.25
N LYS A 185 13.34 -0.37 -6.98
CA LYS A 185 13.05 0.99 -6.52
C LYS A 185 14.31 1.59 -5.90
N ILE A 186 14.49 2.89 -6.12
CA ILE A 186 15.64 3.63 -5.60
C ILE A 186 15.13 4.69 -4.63
N GLY A 187 15.80 4.87 -3.50
CA GLY A 187 15.51 5.92 -2.53
C GLY A 187 16.78 6.67 -2.15
N ALA A 188 16.68 7.98 -1.99
CA ALA A 188 17.70 8.77 -1.31
C ALA A 188 17.23 9.01 0.13
N GLN A 189 17.99 8.53 1.11
CA GLN A 189 17.71 8.76 2.52
C GLN A 189 18.98 9.25 3.22
N PHE A 190 18.95 10.49 3.67
CA PHE A 190 19.97 11.04 4.54
C PHE A 190 19.64 10.67 5.98
N ARG A 191 20.50 9.86 6.61
CA ARG A 191 20.52 9.70 8.07
C ARG A 191 21.76 10.46 8.55
N LEU A 192 21.54 11.65 9.12
CA LEU A 192 22.56 12.39 9.86
C LEU A 192 22.91 11.65 11.16
#